data_AF-A0A2Z3HB46-F1
#
_entry.id   AF-A0A2Z3HB46-F1
#
_cell.length_a   1.000
_cell.length_b   1.000
_cell.length_c   1.000
_cell.angle_alpha   90.00
_cell.angle_beta   90.00
_cell.angle_gamma   90.00
#
_symmetry.space_group_name_H-M   'P 1'
#
loop_
_entity.id
_entity.type
_entity.pdbx_description
1 polymer ?
#
loop_
_entity_poly.entity_id
_entity_poly.type
_entity_poly.pdbx_seq_one_letter_code
_entity_poly.pdbx_strand_id
1 'polypeptide(L)'
;MNSVKSSALVLALAAPFALYAAWQIHSATRLDALGPVPPPAPDPPRDQPTTAARAATAAAETRKAIGVTWRYRAPDAADRSTDPDADAVVKAAGARAADLTDLDTFLSGIEKPAFVGKLKDKYTTWAGDQTAARRAEGAVRAWLLKPPPVESAADADRAVADATQLIDEYAQRSRFANKARATVWRLEARLKVVDRLAALADREYASATKAKLPLDRDTNVGKTALDALRGLNRHFAELGDELRRSDAEKVALAPELRTSIEGRGAGADEYTAREELLALFAQEDLFDNPTNAEPWLKKVHERYARTRSAAARKLIRDKVQEFADAFIPPVARLDDKVLVKGAETPRKEVVIKYEAGNGEYKQAPLSDEVAGLTEFNFAKRHPGDNTLVVAQGAEEVPGALKPTAVSRAAVGYNAAREQVSQRAAPRWTAESVAALKKACEPQMELVDQLRTPEQKGAGKAPRIATRVLGLSAGVAAHKELFESAP
;
A
#
# COMPACT_ATOMS: atom_id res chain seq x y z
N MET A 1 29.57 20.81 -8.68
CA MET A 1 30.58 21.27 -7.69
C MET A 1 31.33 20.13 -6.96
N ASN A 2 31.42 18.91 -7.52
CA ASN A 2 32.08 17.75 -6.86
C ASN A 2 33.52 17.47 -7.34
N SER A 3 33.99 18.17 -8.38
CA SER A 3 35.36 17.99 -8.90
C SER A 3 36.43 18.43 -7.89
N VAL A 4 36.20 19.53 -7.17
CA VAL A 4 37.22 20.14 -6.28
C VAL A 4 37.47 19.31 -5.00
N LYS A 5 36.44 18.63 -4.47
CA LYS A 5 36.59 17.78 -3.26
C LYS A 5 37.33 16.47 -3.53
N SER A 6 37.15 15.89 -4.73
CA SER A 6 37.94 14.74 -5.17
C SER A 6 39.41 15.13 -5.42
N SER A 7 39.66 16.31 -5.99
CA SER A 7 41.04 16.80 -6.20
C SER A 7 41.79 17.04 -4.89
N ALA A 8 41.14 17.54 -3.84
CA ALA A 8 41.76 17.76 -2.54
C ALA A 8 42.08 16.45 -1.79
N LEU A 9 41.22 15.43 -1.91
CA LEU A 9 41.47 14.10 -1.34
C LEU A 9 42.56 13.34 -2.11
N VAL A 10 42.61 13.52 -3.44
CA VAL A 10 43.68 13.03 -4.33
C VAL A 10 45.01 13.69 -3.99
N LEU A 11 45.04 15.01 -3.72
CA LEU A 11 46.23 15.73 -3.25
C LEU A 11 46.68 15.29 -1.85
N ALA A 12 45.74 15.06 -0.92
CA ALA A 12 46.04 14.62 0.43
C ALA A 12 46.59 13.18 0.51
N LEU A 13 46.16 12.30 -0.40
CA LEU A 13 46.71 10.94 -0.55
C LEU A 13 47.99 10.91 -1.41
N ALA A 14 48.15 11.84 -2.36
CA ALA A 14 49.36 11.98 -3.15
C ALA A 14 50.54 12.54 -2.35
N ALA A 15 50.30 13.40 -1.36
CA ALA A 15 51.36 14.00 -0.53
C ALA A 15 52.25 12.97 0.22
N PRO A 16 51.73 11.96 0.95
CA PRO A 16 52.57 10.95 1.58
C PRO A 16 53.28 10.04 0.56
N PHE A 17 52.69 9.81 -0.62
CA PHE A 17 53.34 9.07 -1.71
C PHE A 17 54.43 9.88 -2.42
N ALA A 18 54.25 11.19 -2.59
CA ALA A 18 55.24 12.10 -3.11
C ALA A 18 56.40 12.28 -2.12
N LEU A 19 56.12 12.32 -0.81
CA LEU A 19 57.11 12.32 0.26
C LEU A 19 57.88 10.99 0.33
N TYR A 20 57.20 9.85 0.18
CA TYR A 20 57.85 8.54 0.07
C TYR A 20 58.70 8.43 -1.21
N ALA A 21 58.19 8.94 -2.33
CA ALA A 21 58.90 9.01 -3.60
C ALA A 21 60.15 9.89 -3.52
N ALA A 22 60.06 11.06 -2.88
CA ALA A 22 61.16 11.98 -2.65
C ALA A 22 62.19 11.42 -1.66
N TRP A 23 61.74 10.76 -0.59
CA TRP A 23 62.61 10.09 0.38
C TRP A 23 63.42 8.96 -0.28
N GLN A 24 62.78 8.15 -1.14
CA GLN A 24 63.44 7.06 -1.88
C GLN A 24 64.40 7.55 -2.97
N ILE A 25 64.12 8.70 -3.59
CA ILE A 25 65.05 9.37 -4.53
C ILE A 25 66.25 9.91 -3.76
N HIS A 26 66.03 10.50 -2.57
CA HIS A 26 67.11 11.02 -1.73
C HIS A 26 68.03 9.90 -1.17
N SER A 27 67.47 8.72 -0.87
CA SER A 27 68.27 7.55 -0.46
C SER A 27 69.07 6.92 -1.60
N ALA A 28 68.62 7.03 -2.85
CA ALA A 28 69.39 6.58 -4.02
C ALA A 28 70.53 7.57 -4.40
N THR A 29 70.49 8.80 -3.89
CA THR A 29 71.49 9.86 -4.19
C THR A 29 72.56 10.07 -3.11
N ARG A 30 72.64 9.23 -2.06
CA ARG A 30 73.77 9.32 -1.11
C ARG A 30 75.06 8.79 -1.75
N LEU A 31 75.73 9.68 -2.48
CA LEU A 31 77.11 9.58 -2.92
C LEU A 31 78.14 9.64 -1.76
N ASP A 32 77.69 9.81 -0.51
CA ASP A 32 78.53 9.81 0.70
C ASP A 32 78.91 8.40 1.21
N ALA A 33 78.62 7.33 0.45
CA ALA A 33 79.08 5.97 0.76
C ALA A 33 80.51 5.66 0.25
N LEU A 34 81.24 6.67 -0.25
CA LEU A 34 82.68 6.59 -0.43
C LEU A 34 83.33 6.90 0.93
N GLY A 35 83.69 5.85 1.68
CA GLY A 35 84.43 5.97 2.94
C GLY A 35 85.74 6.77 2.78
N PRO A 36 86.35 7.21 3.88
CA PRO A 36 87.50 8.10 3.85
C PRO A 36 88.68 7.49 3.08
N VAL A 37 89.27 8.32 2.21
CA VAL A 37 90.43 8.00 1.38
C VAL A 37 91.60 7.56 2.28
N PRO A 38 92.13 6.33 2.16
CA PRO A 38 93.38 5.96 2.83
C PRO A 38 94.56 6.72 2.19
N PRO A 39 95.62 7.04 2.96
CA PRO A 39 96.76 7.81 2.45
C PRO A 39 97.47 7.06 1.30
N PRO A 40 98.13 7.78 0.38
CA PRO A 40 98.60 7.20 -0.87
C PRO A 40 99.72 6.19 -0.61
N ALA A 41 99.46 4.92 -0.93
CA ALA A 41 100.49 3.91 -1.14
C ALA A 41 100.95 3.94 -2.62
N PRO A 42 102.18 3.48 -2.92
CA PRO A 42 102.82 3.68 -4.22
C PRO A 42 102.07 2.96 -5.34
N ASP A 43 101.98 3.65 -6.49
CA ASP A 43 101.42 3.29 -7.79
C ASP A 43 100.58 2.00 -7.90
N PRO A 44 99.27 2.10 -8.23
CA PRO A 44 98.46 0.92 -8.50
C PRO A 44 98.87 0.25 -9.83
N PRO A 45 98.64 -1.08 -9.97
CA PRO A 45 98.94 -1.80 -11.20
C PRO A 45 98.13 -1.22 -12.39
N ARG A 46 98.74 -1.24 -13.58
CA ARG A 46 98.29 -0.57 -14.82
C ARG A 46 96.91 -0.95 -15.38
N ASP A 47 96.16 -1.83 -14.72
CA ASP A 47 94.85 -2.32 -15.19
C ASP A 47 93.66 -2.00 -14.26
N GLN A 48 93.79 -0.99 -13.39
CA GLN A 48 92.62 -0.48 -12.65
C GLN A 48 92.01 0.74 -13.38
N PRO A 49 90.69 0.75 -13.64
CA PRO A 49 90.03 1.90 -14.25
C PRO A 49 90.18 3.12 -13.33
N THR A 50 90.60 4.24 -13.93
CA THR A 50 90.78 5.51 -13.23
C THR A 50 89.49 5.98 -12.56
N THR A 51 89.60 6.81 -11.53
CA THR A 51 88.43 7.38 -10.81
C THR A 51 87.44 8.07 -11.78
N ALA A 52 87.95 8.68 -12.85
CA ALA A 52 87.15 9.27 -13.92
C ALA A 52 86.40 8.23 -14.77
N ALA A 53 87.02 7.10 -15.09
CA ALA A 53 86.37 6.00 -15.81
C ALA A 53 85.25 5.36 -14.97
N ARG A 54 85.48 5.16 -13.66
CA ARG A 54 84.44 4.68 -12.73
C ARG A 54 83.27 5.66 -12.61
N ALA A 55 83.55 6.96 -12.53
CA ALA A 55 82.51 8.00 -12.50
C ALA A 55 81.71 8.07 -13.81
N ALA A 56 82.35 7.90 -14.97
CA ALA A 56 81.68 7.88 -16.26
C ALA A 56 80.75 6.67 -16.41
N THR A 57 81.19 5.48 -15.97
CA THR A 57 80.35 4.28 -15.93
C THR A 57 79.18 4.46 -14.97
N ALA A 58 79.42 4.93 -13.73
CA ALA A 58 78.34 5.20 -12.78
C ALA A 58 77.31 6.22 -13.32
N ALA A 59 77.76 7.27 -14.00
CA ALA A 59 76.88 8.26 -14.63
C ALA A 59 76.09 7.70 -15.82
N ALA A 60 76.65 6.75 -16.57
CA ALA A 60 75.97 6.06 -17.66
C ALA A 60 74.91 5.08 -17.13
N GLU A 61 75.24 4.31 -16.09
CA GLU A 61 74.33 3.39 -15.41
C GLU A 61 73.17 4.14 -14.71
N THR A 62 73.46 5.27 -14.07
CA THR A 62 72.44 6.15 -13.49
C THR A 62 71.50 6.69 -14.58
N ARG A 63 72.03 7.05 -15.76
CA ARG A 63 71.22 7.49 -16.91
C ARG A 63 70.29 6.41 -17.44
N LYS A 64 70.68 5.13 -17.41
CA LYS A 64 69.79 4.00 -17.76
C LYS A 64 68.62 3.90 -16.79
N ALA A 65 68.88 3.91 -15.48
CA ALA A 65 67.83 3.89 -14.45
C ALA A 65 66.89 5.11 -14.53
N ILE A 66 67.43 6.31 -14.76
CA ILE A 66 66.65 7.53 -15.02
C ILE A 66 65.79 7.36 -16.28
N GLY A 67 66.35 6.82 -17.36
CA GLY A 67 65.64 6.61 -18.62
C GLY A 67 64.43 5.67 -18.50
N VAL A 68 64.54 4.62 -17.69
CA VAL A 68 63.43 3.69 -17.39
C VAL A 68 62.36 4.37 -16.52
N THR A 69 62.78 5.09 -15.48
CA THR A 69 61.85 5.73 -14.52
C THR A 69 61.10 6.91 -15.12
N TRP A 70 61.80 7.82 -15.82
CA TRP A 70 61.20 9.04 -16.38
C TRP A 70 60.33 8.79 -17.61
N ARG A 71 60.58 7.69 -18.34
CA ARG A 71 59.77 7.30 -19.50
C ARG A 71 58.65 6.32 -19.16
N TYR A 72 58.48 5.98 -17.87
CA TYR A 72 57.43 5.05 -17.41
C TYR A 72 57.38 3.75 -18.23
N ARG A 73 58.54 3.15 -18.50
CA ARG A 73 58.66 1.99 -19.39
C ARG A 73 59.33 0.80 -18.71
N ALA A 74 59.10 -0.40 -19.24
CA ALA A 74 59.87 -1.58 -18.84
C ALA A 74 61.33 -1.46 -19.32
N PRO A 75 62.31 -2.00 -18.57
CA PRO A 75 63.70 -2.05 -19.01
C PRO A 75 63.83 -2.91 -20.27
N ASP A 76 64.57 -2.43 -21.27
CA ASP A 76 64.90 -3.20 -22.47
C ASP A 76 66.33 -3.77 -22.43
N ALA A 77 66.77 -4.38 -23.53
CA ALA A 77 68.11 -4.96 -23.61
C ALA A 77 69.25 -3.91 -23.47
N ALA A 78 69.00 -2.66 -23.81
CA ALA A 78 69.98 -1.56 -23.73
C ALA A 78 70.07 -0.97 -22.31
N ASP A 79 69.05 -1.15 -21.49
CA ASP A 79 69.02 -0.70 -20.09
C ASP A 79 69.74 -1.66 -19.13
N ARG A 80 70.08 -2.88 -19.58
CA ARG A 80 70.76 -3.89 -18.74
C ARG A 80 72.16 -3.44 -18.36
N SER A 81 72.55 -3.76 -17.12
CA SER A 81 73.89 -3.52 -16.60
C SER A 81 74.65 -4.83 -16.41
N THR A 82 75.96 -4.79 -16.63
CA THR A 82 76.86 -5.86 -16.19
C THR A 82 77.29 -5.69 -14.74
N ASP A 83 76.97 -4.55 -14.12
CA ASP A 83 77.17 -4.29 -12.69
C ASP A 83 75.91 -4.74 -11.90
N PRO A 84 76.05 -5.65 -10.91
CA PRO A 84 74.93 -6.20 -10.14
C PRO A 84 74.11 -5.13 -9.39
N ASP A 85 74.75 -4.09 -8.86
CA ASP A 85 74.08 -3.06 -8.06
C ASP A 85 73.32 -2.10 -8.97
N ALA A 86 73.92 -1.73 -10.11
CA ALA A 86 73.24 -0.92 -11.12
C ALA A 86 72.06 -1.67 -11.77
N ASP A 87 72.21 -2.97 -12.07
CA ASP A 87 71.13 -3.81 -12.59
C ASP A 87 69.98 -3.93 -11.59
N ALA A 88 70.27 -4.02 -10.28
CA ALA A 88 69.25 -3.99 -9.24
C ALA A 88 68.48 -2.65 -9.21
N VAL A 89 69.18 -1.52 -9.39
CA VAL A 89 68.56 -0.20 -9.48
C VAL A 89 67.68 -0.08 -10.73
N VAL A 90 68.12 -0.57 -11.90
CA VAL A 90 67.33 -0.58 -13.14
C VAL A 90 66.08 -1.47 -13.01
N LYS A 91 66.19 -2.64 -12.36
CA LYS A 91 65.04 -3.51 -12.07
C LYS A 91 64.04 -2.84 -11.13
N ALA A 92 64.53 -2.17 -10.08
CA ALA A 92 63.69 -1.41 -9.17
C ALA A 92 62.98 -0.24 -9.87
N ALA A 93 63.68 0.47 -10.75
CA ALA A 93 63.13 1.51 -11.62
C ALA A 93 62.03 0.97 -12.54
N GLY A 94 62.25 -0.18 -13.17
CA GLY A 94 61.26 -0.85 -14.03
C GLY A 94 59.99 -1.28 -13.27
N ALA A 95 60.15 -1.85 -12.07
CA ALA A 95 59.01 -2.19 -11.20
C ALA A 95 58.20 -0.95 -10.80
N ARG A 96 58.88 0.17 -10.54
CA ARG A 96 58.25 1.45 -10.20
C ARG A 96 57.54 2.09 -11.39
N ALA A 97 58.12 2.01 -12.57
CA ALA A 97 57.49 2.45 -13.81
C ALA A 97 56.18 1.69 -14.04
N ALA A 98 56.17 0.37 -13.86
CA ALA A 98 54.97 -0.46 -13.96
C ALA A 98 53.85 -0.03 -12.97
N ASP A 99 54.19 0.21 -11.70
CA ASP A 99 53.21 0.69 -10.70
C ASP A 99 52.60 2.06 -11.07
N LEU A 100 53.41 2.96 -11.65
CA LEU A 100 52.96 4.28 -12.06
C LEU A 100 52.11 4.23 -13.34
N THR A 101 52.46 3.39 -14.30
CA THR A 101 51.64 3.12 -15.49
C THR A 101 50.31 2.48 -15.13
N ASP A 102 50.29 1.55 -14.16
CA ASP A 102 49.06 0.96 -13.63
C ASP A 102 48.18 2.02 -12.96
N LEU A 103 48.76 2.95 -12.19
CA LEU A 103 48.03 4.06 -11.58
C LEU A 103 47.41 4.98 -12.63
N ASP A 104 48.16 5.36 -13.67
CA ASP A 104 47.65 6.19 -14.76
C ASP A 104 46.54 5.48 -15.55
N THR A 105 46.72 4.18 -15.81
CA THR A 105 45.71 3.32 -16.44
C THR A 105 44.45 3.21 -15.57
N PHE A 106 44.60 3.12 -14.25
CA PHE A 106 43.48 3.10 -13.31
C PHE A 106 42.74 4.46 -13.28
N LEU A 107 43.48 5.58 -13.25
CA LEU A 107 42.91 6.93 -13.20
C LEU A 107 42.26 7.37 -14.51
N SER A 108 42.76 6.90 -15.65
CA SER A 108 42.18 7.17 -16.98
C SER A 108 40.84 6.46 -17.21
N GLY A 109 40.47 5.49 -16.37
CA GLY A 109 39.16 4.84 -16.39
C GLY A 109 38.93 3.94 -17.60
N ILE A 110 40.01 3.41 -18.20
CA ILE A 110 39.96 2.46 -19.32
C ILE A 110 39.13 1.22 -18.93
N GLU A 111 38.28 0.74 -19.84
CA GLU A 111 37.54 -0.51 -19.64
C GLU A 111 38.47 -1.72 -19.75
N LYS A 112 38.53 -2.54 -18.69
CA LYS A 112 39.37 -3.76 -18.56
C LYS A 112 40.89 -3.49 -18.67
N PRO A 113 41.45 -2.72 -17.73
CA PRO A 113 42.88 -2.45 -17.69
C PRO A 113 43.68 -3.72 -17.35
N ALA A 114 44.82 -3.91 -18.02
CA ALA A 114 45.77 -4.97 -17.73
C ALA A 114 46.86 -4.44 -16.81
N PHE A 115 46.72 -4.68 -15.51
CA PHE A 115 47.68 -4.24 -14.50
C PHE A 115 48.83 -5.22 -14.34
N VAL A 116 50.06 -4.72 -14.31
CA VAL A 116 51.29 -5.53 -14.28
C VAL A 116 52.21 -5.24 -13.09
N GLY A 117 51.96 -4.15 -12.36
CA GLY A 117 52.69 -3.73 -11.18
C GLY A 117 52.36 -4.55 -9.92
N LYS A 118 53.02 -4.22 -8.81
CA LYS A 118 52.85 -4.88 -7.51
C LYS A 118 51.47 -4.63 -6.88
N LEU A 119 50.80 -3.56 -7.29
CA LEU A 119 49.46 -3.19 -6.80
C LEU A 119 48.32 -3.75 -7.65
N LYS A 120 48.58 -4.60 -8.66
CA LYS A 120 47.57 -5.09 -9.61
C LYS A 120 46.32 -5.67 -8.93
N ASP A 121 46.48 -6.44 -7.86
CA ASP A 121 45.36 -7.14 -7.21
C ASP A 121 44.46 -6.12 -6.49
N LYS A 122 45.06 -5.06 -5.94
CA LYS A 122 44.32 -3.94 -5.34
C LYS A 122 43.57 -3.16 -6.40
N TYR A 123 44.20 -2.82 -7.53
CA TYR A 123 43.52 -2.10 -8.62
C TYR A 123 42.42 -2.92 -9.27
N THR A 124 42.62 -4.23 -9.45
CA THR A 124 41.61 -5.16 -9.99
C THR A 124 40.40 -5.25 -9.05
N THR A 125 40.64 -5.42 -7.75
CA THR A 125 39.58 -5.36 -6.72
C THR A 125 38.88 -4.00 -6.76
N TRP A 126 39.67 -2.93 -6.94
CA TRP A 126 39.15 -1.57 -6.98
C TRP A 126 38.18 -1.33 -8.14
N ALA A 127 38.61 -1.67 -9.35
CA ALA A 127 37.80 -1.59 -10.56
C ALA A 127 36.56 -2.52 -10.48
N GLY A 128 36.70 -3.72 -9.92
CA GLY A 128 35.61 -4.67 -9.74
C GLY A 128 34.48 -4.11 -8.87
N ASP A 129 34.83 -3.59 -7.70
CA ASP A 129 33.87 -2.94 -6.79
C ASP A 129 33.25 -1.67 -7.40
N GLN A 130 33.99 -0.93 -8.23
CA GLN A 130 33.48 0.28 -8.88
C GLN A 130 32.42 -0.08 -9.90
N THR A 131 32.70 -1.09 -10.73
CA THR A 131 31.75 -1.65 -11.69
C THR A 131 30.51 -2.22 -10.99
N ALA A 132 30.71 -2.94 -9.88
CA ALA A 132 29.60 -3.44 -9.07
C ALA A 132 28.73 -2.32 -8.49
N ALA A 133 29.34 -1.25 -7.96
CA ALA A 133 28.62 -0.09 -7.45
C ALA A 133 27.84 0.65 -8.54
N ARG A 134 28.43 0.82 -9.74
CA ARG A 134 27.74 1.40 -10.91
C ARG A 134 26.56 0.54 -11.37
N ARG A 135 26.72 -0.79 -11.36
CA ARG A 135 25.62 -1.72 -11.68
C ARG A 135 24.48 -1.62 -10.66
N ALA A 136 24.80 -1.60 -9.37
CA ALA A 136 23.80 -1.44 -8.30
C ALA A 136 23.08 -0.08 -8.41
N GLU A 137 23.81 1.02 -8.65
CA GLU A 137 23.20 2.33 -8.94
C GLU A 137 22.27 2.26 -10.17
N GLY A 138 22.69 1.57 -11.24
CA GLY A 138 21.87 1.35 -12.43
C GLY A 138 20.56 0.61 -12.12
N ALA A 139 20.62 -0.41 -11.25
CA ALA A 139 19.44 -1.17 -10.83
C ALA A 139 18.47 -0.31 -10.01
N VAL A 140 18.96 0.49 -9.05
CA VAL A 140 18.13 1.43 -8.28
C VAL A 140 17.46 2.45 -9.20
N ARG A 141 18.21 3.04 -10.14
CA ARG A 141 17.66 4.00 -11.12
C ARG A 141 16.61 3.36 -12.04
N ALA A 142 16.86 2.14 -12.50
CA ALA A 142 15.89 1.41 -13.34
C ALA A 142 14.58 1.16 -12.58
N TRP A 143 14.68 0.77 -11.31
CA TRP A 143 13.51 0.60 -10.44
C TRP A 143 12.77 1.93 -10.24
N LEU A 144 13.48 3.03 -9.93
CA LEU A 144 12.86 4.35 -9.74
C LEU A 144 12.18 4.88 -11.01
N LEU A 145 12.74 4.57 -12.18
CA LEU A 145 12.17 4.93 -13.47
C LEU A 145 10.88 4.15 -13.74
N LYS A 146 10.88 2.84 -13.47
CA LYS A 146 9.74 1.96 -13.71
C LYS A 146 9.49 1.03 -12.51
N PRO A 147 8.83 1.53 -11.45
CA PRO A 147 8.46 0.70 -10.31
C PRO A 147 7.47 -0.41 -10.73
N PRO A 148 7.40 -1.54 -10.00
CA PRO A 148 6.42 -2.60 -10.24
C PRO A 148 4.98 -2.13 -9.95
N PRO A 149 3.97 -2.64 -10.68
CA PRO A 149 2.58 -2.28 -10.44
C PRO A 149 2.15 -2.62 -9.00
N VAL A 150 1.21 -1.84 -8.47
CA VAL A 150 0.66 -2.02 -7.12
C VAL A 150 -0.84 -2.23 -7.26
N GLU A 151 -1.30 -3.46 -7.07
CA GLU A 151 -2.72 -3.84 -7.17
C GLU A 151 -3.33 -4.17 -5.79
N SER A 152 -2.50 -4.23 -4.76
CA SER A 152 -2.89 -4.47 -3.38
C SER A 152 -1.90 -3.83 -2.39
N ALA A 153 -2.28 -3.76 -1.11
CA ALA A 153 -1.36 -3.35 -0.05
C ALA A 153 -0.16 -4.31 0.08
N ALA A 154 -0.34 -5.60 -0.18
CA ALA A 154 0.74 -6.58 -0.19
C ALA A 154 1.74 -6.35 -1.33
N ASP A 155 1.27 -5.90 -2.50
CA ASP A 155 2.15 -5.51 -3.61
C ASP A 155 2.97 -4.28 -3.28
N ALA A 156 2.36 -3.31 -2.59
CA ALA A 156 3.06 -2.12 -2.12
C ALA A 156 4.21 -2.49 -1.16
N ASP A 157 3.95 -3.39 -0.21
CA ASP A 157 4.96 -3.86 0.74
C ASP A 157 6.12 -4.57 0.03
N ARG A 158 5.80 -5.44 -0.94
CA ARG A 158 6.81 -6.11 -1.78
C ARG A 158 7.62 -5.11 -2.60
N ALA A 159 6.97 -4.13 -3.23
CA ALA A 159 7.63 -3.12 -4.04
C ALA A 159 8.63 -2.28 -3.22
N VAL A 160 8.25 -1.87 -2.00
CA VAL A 160 9.17 -1.16 -1.10
C VAL A 160 10.32 -2.05 -0.67
N ALA A 161 10.05 -3.30 -0.28
CA ALA A 161 11.08 -4.25 0.13
C ALA A 161 12.12 -4.50 -0.99
N ASP A 162 11.65 -4.69 -2.23
CA ASP A 162 12.51 -4.85 -3.41
C ASP A 162 13.40 -3.61 -3.63
N ALA A 163 12.83 -2.40 -3.52
CA ALA A 163 13.61 -1.17 -3.63
C ALA A 163 14.64 -1.04 -2.51
N THR A 164 14.26 -1.32 -1.27
CA THR A 164 15.14 -1.28 -0.11
C THR A 164 16.31 -2.24 -0.28
N GLN A 165 16.07 -3.47 -0.78
CA GLN A 165 17.14 -4.42 -1.06
C GLN A 165 18.15 -3.86 -2.07
N LEU A 166 17.68 -3.32 -3.20
CA LEU A 166 18.57 -2.74 -4.23
C LEU A 166 19.39 -1.56 -3.66
N ILE A 167 18.77 -0.74 -2.81
CA ILE A 167 19.44 0.40 -2.18
C ILE A 167 20.47 -0.05 -1.14
N ASP A 168 20.16 -1.10 -0.38
CA ASP A 168 21.06 -1.68 0.62
C ASP A 168 22.27 -2.34 -0.05
N GLU A 169 22.06 -3.06 -1.16
CA GLU A 169 23.14 -3.61 -1.99
C GLU A 169 24.08 -2.50 -2.50
N TYR A 170 23.53 -1.34 -2.89
CA TYR A 170 24.34 -0.17 -3.23
C TYR A 170 25.06 0.39 -1.99
N ALA A 171 24.36 0.62 -0.88
CA ALA A 171 24.89 1.25 0.33
C ALA A 171 26.00 0.45 1.02
N GLN A 172 25.96 -0.89 0.93
CA GLN A 172 27.00 -1.78 1.44
C GLN A 172 28.34 -1.61 0.71
N ARG A 173 28.37 -1.01 -0.49
CA ARG A 173 29.59 -0.70 -1.24
C ARG A 173 30.25 0.59 -0.72
N SER A 174 30.48 0.65 0.58
CA SER A 174 30.77 1.84 1.40
C SER A 174 31.79 2.84 0.83
N ARG A 175 32.81 2.38 0.09
CA ARG A 175 33.81 3.29 -0.49
C ARG A 175 33.35 4.03 -1.75
N PHE A 176 32.34 3.52 -2.44
CA PHE A 176 31.81 4.07 -3.69
C PHE A 176 30.36 4.49 -3.58
N ALA A 177 29.67 4.02 -2.54
CA ALA A 177 28.30 4.37 -2.24
C ALA A 177 28.22 5.75 -1.59
N ASN A 178 27.31 6.57 -2.08
CA ASN A 178 26.92 7.79 -1.41
C ASN A 178 25.73 7.49 -0.48
N LYS A 179 25.97 7.45 0.83
CA LYS A 179 24.95 7.15 1.84
C LYS A 179 23.79 8.16 1.82
N ALA A 180 24.09 9.46 1.69
CA ALA A 180 23.05 10.49 1.60
C ALA A 180 22.15 10.26 0.39
N ARG A 181 22.74 9.86 -0.74
CA ARG A 181 21.99 9.52 -1.95
C ARG A 181 21.13 8.27 -1.79
N ALA A 182 21.63 7.26 -1.09
CA ALA A 182 20.84 6.07 -0.76
C ALA A 182 19.60 6.44 0.08
N THR A 183 19.75 7.35 1.06
CA THR A 183 18.62 7.90 1.83
C THR A 183 17.61 8.62 0.94
N VAL A 184 18.06 9.46 0.00
CA VAL A 184 17.16 10.12 -0.99
C VAL A 184 16.39 9.08 -1.82
N TRP A 185 17.06 8.05 -2.32
CA TRP A 185 16.40 7.01 -3.11
C TRP A 185 15.36 6.21 -2.33
N ARG A 186 15.54 5.98 -1.03
CA ARG A 186 14.52 5.32 -0.20
C ARG A 186 13.24 6.16 -0.14
N LEU A 187 13.39 7.47 0.11
CA LEU A 187 12.26 8.41 0.12
C LEU A 187 11.56 8.49 -1.24
N GLU A 188 12.32 8.60 -2.34
CA GLU A 188 11.75 8.61 -3.70
C GLU A 188 11.02 7.30 -4.02
N ALA A 189 11.58 6.16 -3.63
CA ALA A 189 10.99 4.86 -3.89
C ALA A 189 9.67 4.69 -3.14
N ARG A 190 9.65 5.02 -1.86
CA ARG A 190 8.44 4.97 -1.05
C ARG A 190 7.38 5.95 -1.51
N LEU A 191 7.75 7.18 -1.87
CA LEU A 191 6.82 8.16 -2.44
C LEU A 191 6.14 7.62 -3.71
N LYS A 192 6.89 6.98 -4.61
CA LYS A 192 6.32 6.36 -5.82
C LYS A 192 5.34 5.22 -5.51
N VAL A 193 5.59 4.42 -4.46
CA VAL A 193 4.66 3.38 -4.02
C VAL A 193 3.41 4.00 -3.40
N VAL A 194 3.56 5.02 -2.55
CA VAL A 194 2.46 5.80 -1.97
C VAL A 194 1.57 6.38 -3.06
N ASP A 195 2.15 6.99 -4.11
CA ASP A 195 1.38 7.56 -5.22
C ASP A 195 0.50 6.50 -5.93
N ARG A 196 1.05 5.29 -6.14
CA ARG A 196 0.31 4.19 -6.78
C ARG A 196 -0.77 3.61 -5.87
N LEU A 197 -0.45 3.44 -4.59
CA LEU A 197 -1.39 2.93 -3.60
C LEU A 197 -2.52 3.94 -3.33
N ALA A 198 -2.25 5.24 -3.41
CA ALA A 198 -3.27 6.29 -3.37
C ALA A 198 -4.24 6.19 -4.54
N ALA A 199 -3.72 6.03 -5.76
CA ALA A 199 -4.57 5.84 -6.94
C ALA A 199 -5.43 4.57 -6.85
N LEU A 200 -4.87 3.48 -6.31
CA LEU A 200 -5.62 2.25 -6.02
C LEU A 200 -6.72 2.52 -4.98
N ALA A 201 -6.37 3.12 -3.84
CA ALA A 201 -7.32 3.40 -2.76
C ALA A 201 -8.46 4.32 -3.22
N ASP A 202 -8.18 5.34 -4.05
CA ASP A 202 -9.20 6.21 -4.63
C ASP A 202 -10.17 5.42 -5.53
N ARG A 203 -9.65 4.52 -6.37
CA ARG A 203 -10.46 3.66 -7.25
C ARG A 203 -11.34 2.70 -6.46
N GLU A 204 -10.76 1.99 -5.49
CA GLU A 204 -11.49 1.02 -4.68
C GLU A 204 -12.53 1.72 -3.78
N TYR A 205 -12.19 2.87 -3.19
CA TYR A 205 -13.15 3.66 -2.41
C TYR A 205 -14.31 4.17 -3.27
N ALA A 206 -14.05 4.61 -4.51
CA ALA A 206 -15.10 5.01 -5.44
C ALA A 206 -16.01 3.83 -5.84
N SER A 207 -15.48 2.60 -5.87
CA SER A 207 -16.25 1.38 -6.08
C SER A 207 -17.13 1.07 -4.87
N ALA A 208 -16.54 1.04 -3.66
CA ALA A 208 -17.24 0.73 -2.43
C ALA A 208 -18.37 1.73 -2.11
N THR A 209 -18.16 3.02 -2.37
CA THR A 209 -19.19 4.04 -2.14
C THR A 209 -20.40 3.92 -3.09
N LYS A 210 -20.28 3.20 -4.20
CA LYS A 210 -21.40 2.88 -5.11
C LYS A 210 -22.09 1.56 -4.79
N ALA A 211 -21.44 0.67 -4.05
CA ALA A 211 -22.04 -0.60 -3.63
C ALA A 211 -23.15 -0.36 -2.58
N LYS A 212 -24.23 -1.13 -2.65
CA LYS A 212 -25.32 -1.03 -1.67
C LYS A 212 -24.92 -1.64 -0.34
N LEU A 213 -25.46 -1.12 0.75
CA LEU A 213 -25.31 -1.75 2.06
C LEU A 213 -26.18 -3.01 2.20
N PRO A 214 -25.70 -4.05 2.93
CA PRO A 214 -24.37 -4.19 3.55
C PRO A 214 -23.27 -4.41 2.50
N LEU A 215 -22.13 -3.72 2.62
CA LEU A 215 -21.11 -3.64 1.56
C LEU A 215 -20.54 -5.00 1.11
N ASP A 216 -20.43 -5.95 2.03
CA ASP A 216 -19.78 -7.24 1.79
C ASP A 216 -20.76 -8.44 1.76
N ARG A 217 -22.07 -8.19 1.62
CA ARG A 217 -23.07 -9.27 1.60
C ARG A 217 -22.89 -10.23 0.42
N ASP A 218 -22.52 -9.68 -0.74
CA ASP A 218 -22.39 -10.43 -2.01
C ASP A 218 -21.04 -10.22 -2.73
N THR A 219 -20.24 -9.23 -2.31
CA THR A 219 -19.00 -8.83 -2.98
C THR A 219 -17.95 -8.37 -1.98
N ASN A 220 -16.66 -8.74 -2.11
CA ASN A 220 -15.60 -8.29 -1.20
C ASN A 220 -15.13 -6.82 -1.44
N VAL A 221 -16.01 -5.94 -1.93
CA VAL A 221 -15.64 -4.59 -2.38
C VAL A 221 -15.34 -3.69 -1.18
N GLY A 222 -16.11 -3.79 -0.09
CA GLY A 222 -15.87 -3.03 1.13
C GLY A 222 -14.53 -3.40 1.75
N LYS A 223 -14.29 -4.71 1.90
CA LYS A 223 -13.01 -5.24 2.39
C LYS A 223 -11.82 -4.82 1.54
N THR A 224 -11.91 -4.94 0.22
CA THR A 224 -10.80 -4.58 -0.70
C THR A 224 -10.45 -3.09 -0.58
N ALA A 225 -11.44 -2.21 -0.53
CA ALA A 225 -11.23 -0.78 -0.35
C ALA A 225 -10.64 -0.44 1.02
N LEU A 226 -11.10 -1.11 2.09
CA LEU A 226 -10.53 -0.95 3.43
C LEU A 226 -9.06 -1.37 3.51
N ASP A 227 -8.72 -2.52 2.92
CA ASP A 227 -7.34 -3.01 2.92
C ASP A 227 -6.40 -2.07 2.15
N ALA A 228 -6.86 -1.50 1.02
CA ALA A 228 -6.10 -0.48 0.28
C ALA A 228 -5.88 0.80 1.11
N LEU A 229 -6.91 1.31 1.78
CA LEU A 229 -6.82 2.51 2.63
C LEU A 229 -5.90 2.29 3.85
N ARG A 230 -6.03 1.15 4.54
CA ARG A 230 -5.15 0.76 5.66
C ARG A 230 -3.70 0.67 5.23
N GLY A 231 -3.45 0.01 4.09
CA GLY A 231 -2.13 -0.08 3.49
C GLY A 231 -1.55 1.31 3.23
N LEU A 232 -2.35 2.21 2.64
CA LEU A 232 -1.94 3.57 2.33
C LEU A 232 -1.59 4.37 3.59
N ASN A 233 -2.45 4.35 4.61
CA ASN A 233 -2.23 5.08 5.87
C ASN A 233 -0.94 4.60 6.57
N ARG A 234 -0.66 3.30 6.56
CA ARG A 234 0.61 2.75 7.04
C ARG A 234 1.81 3.29 6.25
N HIS A 235 1.73 3.29 4.92
CA HIS A 235 2.82 3.79 4.06
C HIS A 235 3.05 5.30 4.20
N PHE A 236 2.01 6.10 4.49
CA PHE A 236 2.18 7.51 4.86
C PHE A 236 2.96 7.67 6.17
N ALA A 237 2.63 6.89 7.20
CA ALA A 237 3.32 6.95 8.49
C ALA A 237 4.81 6.58 8.34
N GLU A 238 5.10 5.51 7.60
CA GLU A 238 6.46 5.06 7.33
C GLU A 238 7.25 6.07 6.48
N LEU A 239 6.62 6.74 5.51
CA LEU A 239 7.25 7.82 4.75
C LEU A 239 7.60 9.02 5.64
N GLY A 240 6.71 9.37 6.58
CA GLY A 240 6.97 10.41 7.57
C GLY A 240 8.10 10.05 8.54
N ASP A 241 8.20 8.78 8.96
CA ASP A 241 9.32 8.27 9.75
C ASP A 241 10.65 8.37 8.99
N GLU A 242 10.67 7.98 7.71
CA GLU A 242 11.86 8.06 6.88
C GLU A 242 12.30 9.52 6.64
N LEU A 243 11.37 10.44 6.41
CA LEU A 243 11.68 11.86 6.28
C LEU A 243 12.32 12.41 7.56
N ARG A 244 11.76 12.07 8.73
CA ARG A 244 12.32 12.46 10.03
C ARG A 244 13.73 11.89 10.25
N ARG A 245 14.00 10.65 9.83
CA ARG A 245 15.34 10.05 9.88
C ARG A 245 16.32 10.78 8.96
N SER A 246 15.89 11.12 7.73
CA SER A 246 16.68 11.90 6.79
C SER A 246 17.06 13.28 7.34
N ASP A 247 16.12 13.96 8.00
CA ASP A 247 16.37 15.25 8.66
C ASP A 247 17.39 15.10 9.81
N ALA A 248 17.28 14.05 10.63
CA ALA A 248 18.24 13.76 11.71
C ALA A 248 19.66 13.46 11.16
N GLU A 249 19.74 12.79 10.01
CA GLU A 249 21.00 12.53 9.28
C GLU A 249 21.52 13.76 8.52
N LYS A 250 20.78 14.88 8.52
CA LYS A 250 21.10 16.12 7.80
C LYS A 250 21.31 15.90 6.30
N VAL A 251 20.56 14.97 5.70
CA VAL A 251 20.60 14.71 4.27
C VAL A 251 19.92 15.86 3.52
N ALA A 252 20.63 16.47 2.58
CA ALA A 252 20.09 17.54 1.75
C ALA A 252 19.12 16.96 0.70
N LEU A 253 17.83 17.26 0.85
CA LEU A 253 16.78 16.91 -0.10
C LEU A 253 16.56 18.03 -1.10
N ALA A 254 16.22 17.67 -2.35
CA ALA A 254 15.72 18.64 -3.32
C ALA A 254 14.39 19.23 -2.82
N PRO A 255 14.16 20.56 -2.94
CA PRO A 255 12.93 21.20 -2.47
C PRO A 255 11.64 20.56 -3.02
N GLU A 256 11.67 20.12 -4.28
CA GLU A 256 10.55 19.51 -4.97
C GLU A 256 10.17 18.16 -4.33
N LEU A 257 11.17 17.34 -4.00
CA LEU A 257 10.96 16.05 -3.33
C LEU A 257 10.39 16.25 -1.94
N ARG A 258 10.96 17.19 -1.16
CA ARG A 258 10.47 17.53 0.17
C ARG A 258 9.00 17.97 0.12
N THR A 259 8.69 18.89 -0.79
CA THR A 259 7.33 19.41 -0.98
C THR A 259 6.35 18.29 -1.35
N SER A 260 6.77 17.35 -2.20
CA SER A 260 5.93 16.21 -2.59
C SER A 260 5.63 15.27 -1.42
N ILE A 261 6.64 14.98 -0.58
CA ILE A 261 6.46 14.14 0.61
C ILE A 261 5.56 14.82 1.64
N GLU A 262 5.81 16.10 1.95
CA GLU A 262 5.02 16.87 2.91
C GLU A 262 3.57 17.05 2.41
N GLY A 263 3.38 17.34 1.12
CA GLY A 263 2.06 17.45 0.49
C GLY A 263 1.26 16.13 0.55
N ARG A 264 1.93 14.99 0.43
CA ARG A 264 1.30 13.67 0.63
C ARG A 264 0.92 13.42 2.10
N GLY A 265 1.76 13.83 3.03
CA GLY A 265 1.45 13.80 4.47
C GLY A 265 0.19 14.57 4.83
N ALA A 266 -0.04 15.74 4.21
CA ALA A 266 -1.25 16.54 4.42
C ALA A 266 -2.55 15.84 3.94
N GLY A 267 -2.45 14.93 2.96
CA GLY A 267 -3.58 14.13 2.48
C GLY A 267 -3.92 12.91 3.35
N ALA A 268 -3.03 12.51 4.28
CA ALA A 268 -3.20 11.29 5.08
C ALA A 268 -4.45 11.35 5.98
N ASP A 269 -4.79 12.53 6.51
CA ASP A 269 -5.98 12.74 7.33
C ASP A 269 -7.27 12.45 6.55
N GLU A 270 -7.30 12.78 5.25
CA GLU A 270 -8.45 12.50 4.40
C GLU A 270 -8.62 11.00 4.18
N TYR A 271 -7.54 10.28 3.87
CA TYR A 271 -7.58 8.82 3.70
C TYR A 271 -7.91 8.09 5.01
N THR A 272 -7.45 8.59 6.15
CA THR A 272 -7.84 8.10 7.47
C THR A 272 -9.34 8.27 7.70
N ALA A 273 -9.89 9.46 7.41
CA ALA A 273 -11.32 9.71 7.55
C ALA A 273 -12.16 8.80 6.63
N ARG A 274 -11.70 8.55 5.40
CA ARG A 274 -12.33 7.62 4.46
C ARG A 274 -12.29 6.18 4.97
N GLU A 275 -11.15 5.74 5.51
CA GLU A 275 -11.01 4.41 6.13
C GLU A 275 -12.01 4.22 7.27
N GLU A 276 -12.03 5.16 8.22
CA GLU A 276 -12.88 5.08 9.40
C GLU A 276 -14.36 5.09 9.04
N LEU A 277 -14.76 5.90 8.05
CA LEU A 277 -16.13 5.93 7.56
C LEU A 277 -16.51 4.62 6.87
N LEU A 278 -15.66 4.11 5.99
CA LEU A 278 -15.91 2.85 5.29
C LEU A 278 -15.97 1.67 6.28
N ALA A 279 -15.14 1.70 7.32
CA ALA A 279 -15.10 0.67 8.35
C ALA A 279 -16.40 0.65 9.17
N LEU A 280 -17.06 1.80 9.38
CA LEU A 280 -18.39 1.86 9.98
C LEU A 280 -19.45 1.21 9.09
N PHE A 281 -19.37 1.40 7.77
CA PHE A 281 -20.33 0.82 6.83
C PHE A 281 -20.12 -0.68 6.55
N ALA A 282 -18.92 -1.19 6.79
CA ALA A 282 -18.57 -2.60 6.63
C ALA A 282 -18.78 -3.46 7.89
N GLN A 283 -19.38 -2.91 8.96
CA GLN A 283 -19.66 -3.68 10.18
C GLN A 283 -20.75 -4.73 9.91
N GLU A 284 -20.37 -6.02 9.90
CA GLU A 284 -21.30 -7.12 9.64
C GLU A 284 -22.39 -7.24 10.70
N ASP A 285 -22.04 -7.05 11.98
CA ASP A 285 -22.94 -7.18 13.12
C ASP A 285 -23.97 -6.04 13.23
N LEU A 286 -23.76 -4.94 12.49
CA LEU A 286 -24.67 -3.81 12.43
C LEU A 286 -26.06 -4.21 11.95
N PHE A 287 -26.13 -5.09 10.95
CA PHE A 287 -27.40 -5.52 10.36
C PHE A 287 -28.05 -6.67 11.12
N ASP A 288 -27.31 -7.38 11.97
CA ASP A 288 -27.80 -8.53 12.72
C ASP A 288 -28.31 -8.19 14.11
N ASN A 289 -27.74 -7.15 14.74
CA ASN A 289 -28.11 -6.75 16.10
C ASN A 289 -28.83 -5.38 16.14
N PRO A 290 -30.13 -5.35 16.45
CA PRO A 290 -30.91 -4.11 16.50
C PRO A 290 -30.39 -3.05 17.48
N THR A 291 -29.67 -3.45 18.53
CA THR A 291 -29.16 -2.53 19.55
C THR A 291 -27.94 -1.73 19.07
N ASN A 292 -27.34 -2.11 17.95
CA ASN A 292 -26.12 -1.47 17.45
C ASN A 292 -26.39 -0.18 16.65
N ALA A 293 -27.63 0.04 16.20
CA ALA A 293 -27.98 1.15 15.31
C ALA A 293 -27.71 2.53 15.91
N GLU A 294 -28.16 2.79 17.14
CA GLU A 294 -27.97 4.08 17.80
C GLU A 294 -26.47 4.39 18.09
N PRO A 295 -25.69 3.50 18.74
CA PRO A 295 -24.26 3.71 18.91
C PRO A 295 -23.50 3.89 17.59
N TRP A 296 -23.92 3.20 16.53
CA TRP A 296 -23.34 3.33 15.20
C TRP A 296 -23.65 4.70 14.57
N LEU A 297 -24.92 5.14 14.61
CA LEU A 297 -25.33 6.46 14.09
C LEU A 297 -24.58 7.59 14.78
N LYS A 298 -24.29 7.47 16.09
CA LYS A 298 -23.46 8.42 16.81
C LYS A 298 -22.06 8.55 16.19
N LYS A 299 -21.39 7.42 15.92
CA LYS A 299 -20.05 7.40 15.28
C LYS A 299 -20.10 7.99 13.87
N VAL A 300 -21.13 7.67 13.08
CA VAL A 300 -21.33 8.25 11.75
C VAL A 300 -21.55 9.77 11.84
N HIS A 301 -22.33 10.23 12.83
CA HIS A 301 -22.59 11.65 13.05
C HIS A 301 -21.31 12.42 13.43
N GLU A 302 -20.47 11.85 14.29
CA GLU A 302 -19.16 12.43 14.62
C GLU A 302 -18.28 12.61 13.37
N ARG A 303 -18.33 11.68 12.42
CA ARG A 303 -17.64 11.81 11.12
C ARG A 303 -18.29 12.84 10.21
N TYR A 304 -19.60 12.86 10.14
CA TYR A 304 -20.36 13.85 9.38
C TYR A 304 -20.03 15.27 9.82
N ALA A 305 -20.02 15.53 11.13
CA ALA A 305 -19.73 16.84 11.71
C ALA A 305 -18.31 17.33 11.37
N ARG A 306 -17.33 16.43 11.32
CA ARG A 306 -15.93 16.73 10.94
C ARG A 306 -15.73 16.88 9.43
N THR A 307 -16.61 16.30 8.62
CA THR A 307 -16.50 16.35 7.16
C THR A 307 -16.81 17.76 6.68
N ARG A 308 -15.92 18.40 5.92
CA ARG A 308 -16.14 19.76 5.38
C ARG A 308 -16.81 19.77 4.01
N SER A 309 -16.53 18.76 3.18
CA SER A 309 -17.05 18.68 1.81
C SER A 309 -18.56 18.41 1.81
N ALA A 310 -19.32 19.26 1.12
CA ALA A 310 -20.77 19.09 0.93
C ALA A 310 -21.10 17.79 0.17
N ALA A 311 -20.29 17.43 -0.83
CA ALA A 311 -20.45 16.19 -1.58
C ALA A 311 -20.23 14.95 -0.70
N ALA A 312 -19.20 14.98 0.15
CA ALA A 312 -18.93 13.89 1.10
C ALA A 312 -20.02 13.80 2.18
N ARG A 313 -20.51 14.94 2.70
CA ARG A 313 -21.66 14.97 3.61
C ARG A 313 -22.91 14.37 2.99
N LYS A 314 -23.19 14.70 1.73
CA LYS A 314 -24.31 14.12 0.98
C LYS A 314 -24.15 12.60 0.85
N LEU A 315 -22.97 12.12 0.48
CA LEU A 315 -22.69 10.69 0.38
C LEU A 315 -22.92 9.95 1.71
N ILE A 316 -22.49 10.53 2.85
CA ILE A 316 -22.75 9.96 4.18
C ILE A 316 -24.25 9.82 4.41
N ARG A 317 -25.04 10.86 4.12
CA ARG A 317 -26.51 10.82 4.26
C ARG A 317 -27.15 9.79 3.33
N ASP A 318 -26.70 9.72 2.08
CA ASP A 318 -27.18 8.73 1.12
C ASP A 318 -26.93 7.29 1.65
N LYS A 319 -25.75 7.04 2.25
CA LYS A 319 -25.44 5.75 2.91
C LYS A 319 -26.24 5.50 4.19
N VAL A 320 -26.57 6.53 4.96
CA VAL A 320 -27.47 6.38 6.11
C VAL A 320 -28.89 6.00 5.68
N GLN A 321 -29.38 6.53 4.54
CA GLN A 321 -30.66 6.12 3.96
C GLN A 321 -30.62 4.65 3.49
N GLU A 322 -29.54 4.25 2.80
CA GLU A 322 -29.32 2.85 2.40
C GLU A 322 -29.27 1.92 3.62
N PHE A 323 -28.58 2.32 4.70
CA PHE A 323 -28.56 1.59 5.96
C PHE A 323 -29.96 1.39 6.50
N ALA A 324 -30.78 2.46 6.59
CA ALA A 324 -32.14 2.35 7.12
C ALA A 324 -33.03 1.44 6.24
N ASP A 325 -32.88 1.52 4.91
CA ASP A 325 -33.58 0.64 3.97
C ASP A 325 -33.20 -0.85 4.14
N ALA A 326 -31.93 -1.16 4.39
CA ALA A 326 -31.45 -2.52 4.61
C ALA A 326 -31.69 -3.02 6.05
N PHE A 327 -31.67 -2.12 7.04
CA PHE A 327 -31.79 -2.44 8.45
C PHE A 327 -33.24 -2.75 8.85
N ILE A 328 -34.21 -2.04 8.29
CA ILE A 328 -35.65 -2.28 8.49
C ILE A 328 -36.19 -3.14 7.34
N PRO A 329 -36.66 -4.38 7.59
CA PRO A 329 -37.12 -5.27 6.53
C PRO A 329 -38.16 -4.62 5.60
N PRO A 330 -38.04 -4.73 4.28
CA PRO A 330 -38.94 -4.04 3.36
C PRO A 330 -40.36 -4.62 3.38
N VAL A 331 -40.48 -5.91 3.66
CA VAL A 331 -41.76 -6.63 3.71
C VAL A 331 -41.74 -7.71 4.79
N ALA A 332 -42.90 -7.94 5.39
CA ALA A 332 -43.21 -9.08 6.26
C ALA A 332 -44.13 -10.07 5.53
N ARG A 333 -43.87 -11.36 5.71
CA ARG A 333 -44.77 -12.45 5.31
C ARG A 333 -45.94 -12.52 6.28
N LEU A 334 -47.06 -12.98 5.76
CA LEU A 334 -48.21 -13.38 6.56
C LEU A 334 -47.84 -14.61 7.39
N ASP A 335 -48.63 -14.86 8.44
CA ASP A 335 -48.42 -15.99 9.34
C ASP A 335 -48.53 -17.33 8.58
N ASP A 336 -47.78 -18.33 9.02
CA ASP A 336 -47.82 -19.69 8.45
C ASP A 336 -49.16 -20.38 8.74
N LYS A 337 -50.01 -19.78 9.57
CA LYS A 337 -51.32 -20.26 9.97
C LYS A 337 -52.41 -19.25 9.61
N VAL A 338 -53.63 -19.76 9.48
CA VAL A 338 -54.87 -19.00 9.34
C VAL A 338 -55.92 -19.59 10.27
N LEU A 339 -57.03 -18.87 10.50
CA LEU A 339 -58.13 -19.39 11.30
C LEU A 339 -59.23 -19.91 10.36
N VAL A 340 -59.53 -21.20 10.41
CA VAL A 340 -60.70 -21.79 9.73
C VAL A 340 -61.69 -22.21 10.81
N LYS A 341 -62.90 -21.63 10.79
CA LYS A 341 -63.91 -21.81 11.86
C LYS A 341 -63.39 -21.50 13.27
N GLY A 342 -62.41 -20.60 13.37
CA GLY A 342 -61.78 -20.22 14.64
C GLY A 342 -60.66 -21.15 15.12
N ALA A 343 -60.38 -22.26 14.43
CA ALA A 343 -59.24 -23.13 14.71
C ALA A 343 -58.02 -22.76 13.86
N GLU A 344 -56.82 -22.88 14.43
CA GLU A 344 -55.58 -22.65 13.70
C GLU A 344 -55.32 -23.78 12.69
N THR A 345 -55.23 -23.41 11.41
CA THR A 345 -54.94 -24.32 10.30
C THR A 345 -53.68 -23.83 9.57
N PRO A 346 -52.73 -24.71 9.22
CA PRO A 346 -51.58 -24.34 8.41
C PRO A 346 -52.03 -23.69 7.09
N ARG A 347 -51.52 -22.50 6.76
CA ARG A 347 -51.84 -21.75 5.54
C ARG A 347 -51.65 -22.59 4.28
N LYS A 348 -50.57 -23.39 4.25
CA LYS A 348 -50.23 -24.29 3.14
C LYS A 348 -51.27 -25.39 2.86
N GLU A 349 -52.14 -25.67 3.83
CA GLU A 349 -53.21 -26.67 3.73
C GLU A 349 -54.57 -26.07 3.33
N VAL A 350 -54.62 -24.75 3.12
CA VAL A 350 -55.84 -24.04 2.75
C VAL A 350 -55.79 -23.64 1.27
N VAL A 351 -56.83 -24.02 0.55
CA VAL A 351 -57.00 -23.76 -0.88
C VAL A 351 -58.32 -23.03 -1.10
N ILE A 352 -58.32 -22.02 -1.97
CA ILE A 352 -59.54 -21.33 -2.39
C ILE A 352 -60.02 -21.98 -3.68
N LYS A 353 -61.22 -22.55 -3.64
CA LYS A 353 -61.95 -23.06 -4.80
C LYS A 353 -62.87 -21.96 -5.30
N TYR A 354 -62.82 -21.62 -6.58
CA TYR A 354 -63.65 -20.56 -7.16
C TYR A 354 -63.99 -20.88 -8.61
N GLU A 355 -65.08 -20.29 -9.11
CA GLU A 355 -65.51 -20.46 -10.50
C GLU A 355 -64.78 -19.47 -11.42
N ALA A 356 -64.27 -19.94 -12.56
CA ALA A 356 -63.45 -19.14 -13.49
C ALA A 356 -64.27 -18.36 -14.54
N GLY A 357 -65.60 -18.29 -14.40
CA GLY A 357 -66.50 -17.55 -15.29
C GLY A 357 -67.02 -18.34 -16.51
N ASN A 358 -66.56 -19.57 -16.70
CA ASN A 358 -66.99 -20.50 -17.76
C ASN A 358 -67.65 -21.78 -17.20
N GLY A 359 -68.08 -21.77 -15.92
CA GLY A 359 -68.56 -22.96 -15.21
C GLY A 359 -67.46 -23.90 -14.72
N GLU A 360 -66.18 -23.65 -15.02
CA GLU A 360 -65.07 -24.44 -14.50
C GLU A 360 -64.62 -23.95 -13.12
N TYR A 361 -64.39 -24.89 -12.21
CA TYR A 361 -63.81 -24.61 -10.91
C TYR A 361 -62.29 -24.66 -10.97
N LYS A 362 -61.67 -23.59 -10.49
CA LYS A 362 -60.22 -23.51 -10.25
C LYS A 362 -59.94 -23.54 -8.76
N GLN A 363 -58.72 -23.97 -8.45
CA GLN A 363 -58.21 -24.03 -7.09
C GLN A 363 -56.88 -23.28 -7.03
N ALA A 364 -56.73 -22.41 -6.03
CA ALA A 364 -55.49 -21.69 -5.78
C ALA A 364 -55.12 -21.75 -4.30
N PRO A 365 -53.88 -22.08 -3.95
CA PRO A 365 -53.44 -22.07 -2.56
C PRO A 365 -53.40 -20.64 -2.01
N LEU A 366 -53.50 -20.51 -0.68
CA LEU A 366 -53.23 -19.23 -0.04
C LEU A 366 -51.74 -18.88 -0.12
N SER A 367 -51.47 -17.64 -0.53
CA SER A 367 -50.16 -17.03 -0.48
C SER A 367 -49.87 -16.52 0.92
N ASP A 368 -48.59 -16.60 1.30
CA ASP A 368 -47.99 -15.99 2.48
C ASP A 368 -47.45 -14.57 2.20
N GLU A 369 -47.52 -14.09 0.96
CA GLU A 369 -47.20 -12.72 0.58
C GLU A 369 -48.47 -11.88 0.50
N VAL A 370 -48.41 -10.64 1.00
CA VAL A 370 -49.59 -9.75 1.04
C VAL A 370 -50.13 -9.43 -0.36
N ALA A 371 -49.28 -9.42 -1.39
CA ALA A 371 -49.67 -9.18 -2.77
C ALA A 371 -50.40 -10.38 -3.42
N GLY A 372 -50.26 -11.59 -2.87
CA GLY A 372 -50.86 -12.82 -3.39
C GLY A 372 -52.35 -12.97 -3.09
N LEU A 373 -52.88 -14.18 -3.30
CA LEU A 373 -54.24 -14.55 -2.88
C LEU A 373 -54.21 -14.87 -1.38
N THR A 374 -54.93 -14.09 -0.56
CA THR A 374 -54.83 -14.17 0.91
C THR A 374 -56.19 -14.18 1.57
N GLU A 375 -56.24 -14.51 2.86
CA GLU A 375 -57.44 -14.44 3.71
C GLU A 375 -58.07 -13.04 3.79
N PHE A 376 -57.33 -12.00 3.37
CA PHE A 376 -57.81 -10.62 3.35
C PHE A 376 -58.49 -10.22 2.05
N ASN A 377 -58.18 -10.90 0.93
CA ASN A 377 -58.55 -10.41 -0.39
C ASN A 377 -59.27 -11.43 -1.29
N PHE A 378 -59.27 -12.73 -0.95
CA PHE A 378 -59.79 -13.77 -1.83
C PHE A 378 -61.26 -13.56 -2.20
N ALA A 379 -62.13 -13.23 -1.23
CA ALA A 379 -63.55 -13.00 -1.47
C ALA A 379 -63.82 -11.78 -2.37
N LYS A 380 -62.92 -10.78 -2.34
CA LYS A 380 -62.99 -9.62 -3.23
C LYS A 380 -62.45 -9.94 -4.63
N ARG A 381 -61.39 -10.76 -4.72
CA ARG A 381 -60.78 -11.16 -6.00
C ARG A 381 -61.63 -12.17 -6.77
N HIS A 382 -62.36 -13.03 -6.06
CA HIS A 382 -63.24 -14.05 -6.62
C HIS A 382 -64.63 -13.94 -5.97
N PRO A 383 -65.41 -12.90 -6.34
CA PRO A 383 -66.74 -12.70 -5.79
C PRO A 383 -67.71 -13.77 -6.34
N GLY A 384 -68.53 -14.34 -5.46
CA GLY A 384 -69.58 -15.29 -5.86
C GLY A 384 -69.90 -16.30 -4.77
N ASP A 385 -71.13 -16.82 -4.79
CA ASP A 385 -71.62 -17.82 -3.83
C ASP A 385 -70.93 -19.19 -4.00
N ASN A 386 -70.25 -19.39 -5.14
CA ASN A 386 -69.50 -20.60 -5.50
C ASN A 386 -68.02 -20.56 -5.07
N THR A 387 -67.58 -19.49 -4.41
CA THR A 387 -66.22 -19.41 -3.84
C THR A 387 -66.21 -20.10 -2.47
N LEU A 388 -65.38 -21.12 -2.31
CA LEU A 388 -65.30 -21.96 -1.12
C LEU A 388 -63.87 -22.02 -0.59
N VAL A 389 -63.75 -22.12 0.73
CA VAL A 389 -62.50 -22.36 1.44
C VAL A 389 -62.38 -23.86 1.66
N VAL A 390 -61.35 -24.48 1.09
CA VAL A 390 -61.08 -25.90 1.24
C VAL A 390 -59.93 -26.08 2.24
N ALA A 391 -60.20 -26.76 3.34
CA ALA A 391 -59.21 -27.06 4.37
C ALA A 391 -59.46 -28.48 4.91
N GLN A 392 -58.40 -29.28 5.02
CA GLN A 392 -58.47 -30.65 5.57
C GLN A 392 -59.56 -31.54 4.93
N GLY A 393 -59.82 -31.35 3.63
CA GLY A 393 -60.83 -32.10 2.88
C GLY A 393 -62.28 -31.65 3.07
N ALA A 394 -62.53 -30.60 3.86
CA ALA A 394 -63.85 -29.98 4.02
C ALA A 394 -63.96 -28.68 3.19
N GLU A 395 -65.14 -28.45 2.60
CA GLU A 395 -65.48 -27.19 1.93
C GLU A 395 -66.26 -26.28 2.90
N GLU A 396 -65.84 -25.04 2.99
CA GLU A 396 -66.38 -24.06 3.92
C GLU A 396 -66.76 -22.76 3.21
N VAL A 397 -67.73 -22.06 3.77
CA VAL A 397 -68.14 -20.74 3.26
C VAL A 397 -67.02 -19.71 3.48
N PRO A 398 -66.90 -18.66 2.63
CA PRO A 398 -65.85 -17.64 2.74
C PRO A 398 -65.71 -17.01 4.14
N GLY A 399 -66.82 -16.85 4.87
CA GLY A 399 -66.82 -16.29 6.23
C GLY A 399 -66.09 -17.14 7.27
N ALA A 400 -65.82 -18.42 7.00
CA ALA A 400 -65.12 -19.33 7.89
C ALA A 400 -63.60 -19.06 7.96
N LEU A 401 -63.02 -18.45 6.92
CA LEU A 401 -61.60 -18.10 6.88
C LEU A 401 -61.38 -16.71 7.49
N LYS A 402 -60.54 -16.64 8.52
CA LYS A 402 -60.16 -15.40 9.20
C LYS A 402 -58.63 -15.31 9.36
N PRO A 403 -58.06 -14.09 9.36
CA PRO A 403 -56.63 -13.90 9.64
C PRO A 403 -56.29 -14.11 11.12
N THR A 404 -55.07 -14.57 11.38
CA THR A 404 -54.50 -14.57 12.75
C THR A 404 -54.17 -13.14 13.19
N ALA A 405 -53.84 -12.97 14.48
CA ALA A 405 -53.33 -11.69 14.98
C ALA A 405 -51.98 -11.31 14.31
N VAL A 406 -51.12 -12.29 14.07
CA VAL A 406 -49.82 -12.12 13.41
C VAL A 406 -50.00 -11.69 11.94
N SER A 407 -50.90 -12.34 11.19
CA SER A 407 -51.24 -11.90 9.81
C SER A 407 -51.76 -10.45 9.78
N ARG A 408 -52.58 -10.03 10.75
CA ARG A 408 -53.06 -8.65 10.84
C ARG A 408 -51.93 -7.67 11.12
N ALA A 409 -51.01 -8.03 12.02
CA ALA A 409 -49.81 -7.24 12.28
C ALA A 409 -48.92 -7.12 11.02
N ALA A 410 -48.76 -8.20 10.24
CA ALA A 410 -48.02 -8.20 8.98
C ALA A 410 -48.59 -7.22 7.95
N VAL A 411 -49.92 -7.23 7.76
CA VAL A 411 -50.61 -6.28 6.85
C VAL A 411 -50.44 -4.85 7.32
N GLY A 412 -50.61 -4.59 8.63
CA GLY A 412 -50.42 -3.25 9.21
C GLY A 412 -49.00 -2.73 9.03
N TYR A 413 -48.00 -3.58 9.31
CA TYR A 413 -46.59 -3.27 9.09
C TYR A 413 -46.30 -2.96 7.63
N ASN A 414 -46.70 -3.83 6.69
CA ASN A 414 -46.44 -3.65 5.27
C ASN A 414 -47.10 -2.38 4.73
N ALA A 415 -48.32 -2.07 5.16
CA ALA A 415 -48.99 -0.82 4.79
C ALA A 415 -48.23 0.41 5.30
N ALA A 416 -47.78 0.40 6.56
CA ALA A 416 -46.99 1.49 7.13
C ALA A 416 -45.61 1.63 6.46
N ARG A 417 -44.94 0.51 6.18
CA ARG A 417 -43.63 0.48 5.51
C ARG A 417 -43.71 0.98 4.06
N GLU A 418 -44.81 0.67 3.37
CA GLU A 418 -45.07 1.16 2.01
C GLU A 418 -45.23 2.69 1.96
N GLN A 419 -45.89 3.29 2.97
CA GLN A 419 -45.98 4.75 3.08
C GLN A 419 -44.60 5.42 3.18
N VAL A 420 -43.62 4.77 3.84
CA VAL A 420 -42.24 5.27 3.88
C VAL A 420 -41.57 5.15 2.50
N SER A 421 -41.77 4.04 1.79
CA SER A 421 -41.19 3.79 0.46
C SER A 421 -41.68 4.77 -0.61
N GLN A 422 -42.93 5.23 -0.50
CA GLN A 422 -43.55 6.18 -1.44
C GLN A 422 -43.09 7.63 -1.26
N ARG A 423 -42.39 7.97 -0.17
CA ARG A 423 -41.88 9.33 0.06
C ARG A 423 -40.79 9.71 -0.94
N ALA A 424 -40.74 10.99 -1.30
CA ALA A 424 -39.59 11.58 -1.97
C ALA A 424 -38.36 11.50 -1.05
N ALA A 425 -37.16 11.41 -1.63
CA ALA A 425 -35.93 11.39 -0.83
C ALA A 425 -35.72 12.74 -0.11
N PRO A 426 -35.27 12.75 1.16
CA PRO A 426 -34.98 11.59 2.01
C PRO A 426 -36.24 10.87 2.49
N ARG A 427 -36.25 9.53 2.40
CA ARG A 427 -37.41 8.69 2.76
C ARG A 427 -37.49 8.49 4.27
N TRP A 428 -36.35 8.22 4.88
CA TRP A 428 -36.20 8.04 6.32
C TRP A 428 -35.92 9.39 6.97
N THR A 429 -36.91 9.90 7.69
CA THR A 429 -36.88 11.15 8.46
C THR A 429 -37.39 10.88 9.87
N ALA A 430 -37.25 11.84 10.78
CA ALA A 430 -37.81 11.70 12.13
C ALA A 430 -39.32 11.44 12.09
N GLU A 431 -40.01 12.09 11.16
CA GLU A 431 -41.45 11.93 10.96
C GLU A 431 -41.82 10.54 10.41
N SER A 432 -41.14 10.06 9.36
CA SER A 432 -41.48 8.76 8.75
C SER A 432 -41.15 7.59 9.69
N VAL A 433 -40.06 7.69 10.45
CA VAL A 433 -39.71 6.70 11.47
C VAL A 433 -40.68 6.74 12.64
N ALA A 434 -41.11 7.92 13.10
CA ALA A 434 -42.12 8.04 14.14
C ALA A 434 -43.48 7.45 13.71
N ALA A 435 -43.88 7.67 12.45
CA ALA A 435 -45.10 7.09 11.89
C ALA A 435 -45.04 5.56 11.84
N LEU A 436 -43.91 5.00 11.38
CA LEU A 436 -43.70 3.55 11.35
C LEU A 436 -43.66 2.96 12.78
N LYS A 437 -42.99 3.63 13.72
CA LYS A 437 -42.96 3.25 15.13
C LYS A 437 -44.38 3.18 15.69
N LYS A 438 -45.20 4.21 15.49
CA LYS A 438 -46.59 4.27 15.99
C LYS A 438 -47.44 3.11 15.44
N ALA A 439 -47.18 2.66 14.21
CA ALA A 439 -47.85 1.50 13.63
C ALA A 439 -47.42 0.17 14.29
N CYS A 440 -46.15 0.05 14.69
CA CYS A 440 -45.59 -1.19 15.23
C CYS A 440 -45.78 -1.33 16.75
N GLU A 441 -45.67 -0.24 17.50
CA GLU A 441 -45.60 -0.22 18.97
C GLU A 441 -46.81 -0.87 19.68
N PRO A 442 -48.08 -0.69 19.24
CA PRO A 442 -49.24 -1.35 19.85
C PRO A 442 -49.25 -2.88 19.70
N GLN A 443 -48.46 -3.43 18.79
CA GLN A 443 -48.41 -4.86 18.46
C GLN A 443 -46.99 -5.40 18.47
N MET A 444 -46.11 -4.80 19.28
CA MET A 444 -44.66 -5.03 19.26
C MET A 444 -44.28 -6.52 19.30
N GLU A 445 -44.88 -7.30 20.21
CA GLU A 445 -44.61 -8.74 20.33
C GLU A 445 -45.02 -9.53 19.08
N LEU A 446 -46.13 -9.15 18.43
CA LEU A 446 -46.61 -9.79 17.20
C LEU A 446 -45.75 -9.38 16.00
N VAL A 447 -45.33 -8.11 15.93
CA VAL A 447 -44.48 -7.57 14.87
C VAL A 447 -43.08 -8.20 14.91
N ASP A 448 -42.54 -8.49 16.09
CA ASP A 448 -41.25 -9.17 16.24
C ASP A 448 -41.31 -10.70 15.97
N GLN A 449 -42.50 -11.24 15.71
CA GLN A 449 -42.69 -12.63 15.25
C GLN A 449 -42.76 -12.72 13.71
N LEU A 450 -42.83 -11.59 12.99
CA LEU A 450 -43.11 -11.52 11.55
C LEU A 450 -41.94 -11.93 10.65
N ARG A 451 -42.09 -13.04 9.92
CA ARG A 451 -41.06 -13.56 9.03
C ARG A 451 -40.82 -12.69 7.80
N THR A 452 -39.60 -12.74 7.24
CA THR A 452 -39.23 -12.07 5.97
C THR A 452 -39.02 -13.09 4.84
N PRO A 453 -39.07 -12.69 3.55
CA PRO A 453 -38.89 -13.59 2.41
C PRO A 453 -37.57 -14.39 2.41
N GLU A 454 -36.50 -13.80 2.93
CA GLU A 454 -35.16 -14.41 2.95
C GLU A 454 -34.96 -15.43 4.09
N GLN A 455 -35.82 -15.41 5.12
CA GLN A 455 -35.78 -16.37 6.23
C GLN A 455 -36.57 -17.65 5.89
N LYS A 456 -35.95 -18.58 5.17
CA LYS A 456 -36.40 -19.99 5.10
C LYS A 456 -35.59 -20.83 6.09
N GLY A 457 -36.13 -21.07 7.30
CA GLY A 457 -35.53 -21.93 8.32
C GLY A 457 -35.48 -21.27 9.70
N ALA A 458 -35.19 -22.07 10.74
CA ALA A 458 -35.14 -21.68 12.16
C ALA A 458 -33.97 -20.73 12.52
N GLY A 459 -33.83 -19.63 11.78
CA GLY A 459 -32.97 -18.50 12.10
C GLY A 459 -33.71 -17.49 12.98
N LYS A 460 -32.95 -16.76 13.81
CA LYS A 460 -33.41 -15.82 14.86
C LYS A 460 -34.70 -15.07 14.47
N ALA A 461 -35.65 -15.03 15.41
CA ALA A 461 -36.90 -14.31 15.24
C ALA A 461 -36.65 -12.87 14.75
N PRO A 462 -37.37 -12.44 13.71
CA PRO A 462 -37.18 -11.14 13.06
C PRO A 462 -37.61 -9.99 13.99
N ARG A 463 -36.64 -9.22 14.48
CA ARG A 463 -36.86 -8.15 15.46
C ARG A 463 -37.28 -6.82 14.83
N ILE A 464 -38.34 -6.83 14.02
CA ILE A 464 -38.79 -5.66 13.23
C ILE A 464 -39.10 -4.46 14.13
N ALA A 465 -39.98 -4.59 15.11
CA ALA A 465 -40.38 -3.50 15.98
C ALA A 465 -39.18 -3.01 16.81
N THR A 466 -38.36 -3.92 17.33
CA THR A 466 -37.13 -3.55 18.04
C THR A 466 -36.16 -2.75 17.16
N ARG A 467 -36.01 -3.12 15.87
CA ARG A 467 -35.18 -2.36 14.91
C ARG A 467 -35.75 -0.97 14.65
N VAL A 468 -37.08 -0.85 14.46
CA VAL A 468 -37.74 0.44 14.29
C VAL A 468 -37.53 1.33 15.52
N LEU A 469 -37.59 0.78 16.73
CA LEU A 469 -37.31 1.52 17.97
C LEU A 469 -35.86 1.99 18.05
N GLY A 470 -34.89 1.11 17.77
CA GLY A 470 -33.47 1.46 17.77
C GLY A 470 -33.13 2.55 16.75
N LEU A 471 -33.71 2.45 15.54
CA LEU A 471 -33.58 3.49 14.52
C LEU A 471 -34.23 4.80 14.98
N SER A 472 -35.42 4.75 15.60
CA SER A 472 -36.12 5.94 16.09
C SER A 472 -35.32 6.71 17.13
N ALA A 473 -34.64 6.02 18.05
CA ALA A 473 -33.77 6.66 19.04
C ALA A 473 -32.59 7.38 18.35
N GLY A 474 -31.92 6.70 17.43
CA GLY A 474 -30.79 7.25 16.69
C GLY A 474 -31.17 8.44 15.80
N VAL A 475 -32.30 8.39 15.10
CA VAL A 475 -32.81 9.49 14.25
C VAL A 475 -33.15 10.71 15.09
N ALA A 476 -33.80 10.52 16.25
CA ALA A 476 -34.12 11.63 17.15
C ALA A 476 -32.87 12.34 17.68
N ALA A 477 -31.81 11.57 18.00
CA ALA A 477 -30.54 12.10 18.49
C ALA A 477 -29.67 12.74 17.38
N HIS A 478 -29.84 12.32 16.12
CA HIS A 478 -28.93 12.65 15.02
C HIS A 478 -29.66 13.07 13.73
N LYS A 479 -30.64 13.97 13.87
CA LYS A 479 -31.52 14.41 12.75
C LYS A 479 -30.77 14.90 11.51
N GLU A 480 -29.62 15.56 11.68
CA GLU A 480 -28.81 16.09 10.57
C GLU A 480 -28.30 15.02 9.58
N LEU A 481 -28.26 13.75 10.00
CA LEU A 481 -27.93 12.62 9.11
C LEU A 481 -29.09 12.23 8.19
N PHE A 482 -30.32 12.55 8.57
CA PHE A 482 -31.55 12.12 7.90
C PHE A 482 -32.27 13.26 7.20
N GLU A 483 -32.06 14.48 7.68
CA GLU A 483 -32.71 15.70 7.22
C GLU A 483 -31.62 16.71 6.85
N SER A 484 -31.74 17.32 5.67
CA SER A 484 -30.90 18.47 5.34
C SER A 484 -31.30 19.62 6.26
N ALA A 485 -30.33 20.30 6.88
CA ALA A 485 -30.61 21.56 7.56
C ALA A 485 -31.29 22.52 6.56
N PRO A 486 -32.34 23.26 6.98
CA PRO A 486 -33.02 24.23 6.14
C PRO A 486 -32.10 25.34 5.64
#